data_AF-A0AA50DZF8-F1
#
_entry.id   AF-A0AA50DZF8-F1
#
_cell.length_a   1.000
_cell.length_b   1.000
_cell.length_c   1.000
_cell.angle_alpha   90.00
_cell.angle_beta   90.00
_cell.angle_gamma   90.00
#
_symmetry.space_group_name_H-M   'P 1'
#
loop_
_entity.id
_entity.type
_entity.pdbx_description
1 polymer ?
#
loop_
_entity_poly.entity_id
_entity_poly.type
_entity_poly.pdbx_seq_one_letter_code
_entity_poly.pdbx_strand_id
1 'polypeptide(L)' 'MLEIPHHHSPTSEFVTMSFGIGRLYPQPGQLPLDLIAQADENLYKAKRQGRNCIFGH' A
#
# COMPACT_ATOMS: atom_id res chain seq x y z
N MET A 1 -5.85 -3.27 16.65
CA MET A 1 -4.56 -3.52 15.98
C MET A 1 -4.37 -5.02 15.91
N LEU A 2 -3.92 -5.58 14.78
CA LEU A 2 -3.61 -7.01 14.71
C LEU A 2 -2.17 -7.20 15.21
N GLU A 3 -2.00 -7.66 16.44
CA GLU A 3 -0.70 -7.88 17.09
C GLU A 3 -0.14 -9.25 16.72
N ILE A 4 0.08 -9.47 15.42
CA ILE A 4 0.64 -10.73 14.93
C ILE A 4 2.15 -10.71 15.20
N PRO A 5 2.69 -11.58 16.08
CA PRO A 5 4.11 -11.57 16.41
C PRO A 5 4.97 -11.92 15.21
N HIS A 6 6.12 -11.26 15.11
CA HIS A 6 7.12 -11.48 14.07
C HIS A 6 8.41 -12.01 14.70
N HIS A 7 8.31 -13.14 15.40
CA HIS A 7 9.33 -13.72 16.31
C HIS A 7 10.77 -13.77 15.79
N HIS A 8 10.99 -13.85 14.48
CA HIS A 8 12.32 -13.96 13.88
C HIS A 8 12.73 -12.72 13.09
N SER A 9 11.98 -11.62 13.17
CA SER A 9 12.32 -10.39 12.47
C SER A 9 13.35 -9.57 13.24
N PRO A 10 14.42 -9.12 12.58
CA PRO A 10 15.28 -8.10 13.16
C PRO A 10 14.68 -6.68 13.05
N THR A 11 13.50 -6.52 12.42
CA THR A 11 12.96 -5.19 12.05
C THR A 11 11.89 -4.68 13.03
N SER A 12 10.98 -5.55 13.47
CA SER A 12 9.88 -5.18 14.37
C SER A 12 9.33 -6.43 15.07
N GLU A 13 8.80 -6.25 16.29
CA GLU A 13 8.17 -7.33 17.07
C GLU A 13 6.87 -7.83 16.42
N PHE A 14 6.21 -7.00 15.61
CA PHE A 14 4.94 -7.33 14.98
C PHE A 14 5.00 -7.20 13.46
N VAL A 15 4.16 -7.98 12.78
CA VAL A 15 3.97 -7.85 11.34
C VAL A 15 3.32 -6.49 11.04
N THR A 16 3.90 -5.76 10.09
CA THR A 16 3.36 -4.49 9.59
C THR A 16 2.99 -4.61 8.12
N MET A 17 2.13 -3.71 7.65
CA MET A 17 1.71 -3.66 6.25
C MET A 17 1.84 -2.23 5.73
N SER A 18 2.13 -2.12 4.43
CA SER A 18 2.08 -0.84 3.71
C SER A 18 0.94 -0.89 2.73
N PHE A 19 0.26 0.24 2.53
CA PHE A 19 -0.92 0.31 1.68
C PHE A 19 -0.78 1.44 0.66
N GLY A 20 -1.16 1.15 -0.58
CA GLY A 20 -1.34 2.14 -1.63
C GLY A 20 -2.83 2.31 -1.93
N ILE A 21 -3.30 3.55 -1.97
CA ILE A 21 -4.70 3.88 -2.25
C ILE A 21 -4.80 4.40 -3.68
N GLY A 22 -5.62 3.74 -4.50
CA GLY A 22 -6.02 4.23 -5.81
C GLY A 22 -7.37 4.93 -5.74
N ARG A 23 -7.56 5.99 -6.53
CA ARG A 23 -8.85 6.65 -6.74
C ARG A 23 -8.95 7.12 -8.19
N LEU A 24 -10.11 6.92 -8.80
CA LEU A 24 -10.42 7.49 -10.11
C LEU A 24 -11.91 7.80 -10.22
N TYR A 25 -12.24 8.82 -11.00
CA TYR A 25 -13.59 9.04 -11.48
C TYR A 25 -13.71 8.35 -12.85
N PRO A 26 -14.67 7.43 -13.06
CA PRO A 26 -14.77 6.71 -14.33
C PRO A 26 -14.94 7.67 -15.50
N GLN A 27 -14.08 7.54 -16.51
CA GLN A 27 -14.15 8.27 -17.76
C GLN A 27 -14.19 7.31 -18.95
N PRO A 28 -14.77 7.71 -20.09
CA PRO A 28 -14.69 6.92 -21.32
C PRO A 28 -13.24 6.57 -21.67
N GLY A 29 -12.99 5.29 -21.96
CA GLY A 29 -11.67 4.80 -22.32
C GLY A 29 -10.76 4.41 -21.14
N GLN A 30 -11.15 4.68 -19.89
CA GLN A 30 -10.44 4.16 -18.72
C GLN A 30 -10.79 2.70 -18.47
N LEU A 31 -9.80 1.94 -18.01
CA LEU A 31 -9.94 0.55 -17.62
C LEU A 31 -9.90 0.43 -16.10
N PRO A 32 -10.57 -0.57 -15.50
CA PRO A 32 -10.40 -0.88 -14.08
C PRO A 32 -8.94 -1.11 -13.67
N LEU A 33 -8.10 -1.55 -14.62
CA LEU A 33 -6.67 -1.72 -14.41
C LEU A 33 -5.95 -0.40 -14.09
N ASP A 34 -6.45 0.74 -14.56
CA ASP A 34 -5.87 2.06 -14.25
C ASP A 34 -6.00 2.38 -12.74
N LEU A 35 -7.11 1.96 -12.10
CA LEU A 35 -7.30 2.10 -10.65
C LEU A 35 -6.27 1.28 -9.88
N ILE A 36 -6.06 0.05 -10.32
CA ILE A 36 -5.13 -0.90 -9.71
C ILE A 36 -3.70 -0.38 -9.88
N ALA A 37 -3.34 0.06 -11.08
CA ALA A 37 -2.03 0.64 -11.37
C ALA A 37 -1.76 1.84 -10.45
N GLN A 38 -2.74 2.73 -10.26
CA GLN A 38 -2.58 3.88 -9.36
C GLN A 38 -2.38 3.44 -7.89
N ALA A 39 -3.12 2.44 -7.44
CA ALA A 39 -2.95 1.86 -6.09
C ALA A 39 -1.57 1.24 -5.92
N ASP A 40 -1.07 0.51 -6.92
CA ASP A 40 0.23 -0.16 -6.90
C ASP A 40 1.40 0.84 -6.88
N GLU A 41 1.31 1.91 -7.68
CA GLU A 41 2.29 3.00 -7.61
C GLU A 41 2.36 3.62 -6.22
N ASN A 42 1.21 3.84 -5.59
CA ASN A 42 1.14 4.40 -4.24
C ASN A 42 1.65 3.38 -3.20
N LEU A 43 1.44 2.09 -3.39
CA LEU A 43 2.02 1.04 -2.56
C LEU A 43 3.56 1.04 -2.65
N TYR A 44 4.10 1.24 -3.85
CA TYR A 44 5.54 1.42 -4.04
C TYR A 44 6.06 2.68 -3.34
N LYS A 45 5.32 3.79 -3.37
CA LYS A 45 5.69 5.01 -2.61
C LYS A 45 5.68 4.75 -1.11
N ALA A 46 4.64 4.12 -0.57
CA ALA A 46 4.57 3.74 0.85
C ALA A 46 5.79 2.88 1.29
N LYS A 47 6.14 1.86 0.49
CA LYS A 47 7.31 1.02 0.75
C LYS A 47 8.62 1.81 0.74
N ARG A 48 8.78 2.77 -0.19
CA ARG A 48 9.99 3.60 -0.29
C ARG A 48 10.10 4.66 0.81
N GLN A 49 8.98 5.11 1.38
CA GLN A 49 8.94 6.07 2.48
C GLN A 49 9.29 5.44 3.84
N GLY A 50 9.62 4.15 3.89
CA GLY A 50 10.01 3.45 5.12
C GLY A 50 9.08 2.31 5.52
N ARG A 51 8.07 1.97 4.70
CA ARG A 51 7.05 0.94 4.98
C ARG A 51 6.16 1.34 6.17
N ASN A 52 5.31 0.41 6.62
CA ASN A 52 4.35 0.59 7.72
C ASN A 52 3.53 1.90 7.62
N CYS A 53 3.08 2.25 6.42
CA CYS A 53 2.37 3.49 6.17
C CYS A 53 1.35 3.33 5.03
N ILE A 54 0.49 4.33 4.90
CA ILE A 54 -0.52 4.44 3.85
C ILE A 54 -0.13 5.61 2.95
N PHE A 55 -0.20 5.41 1.64
CA PHE A 55 0.01 6.48 0.66
C PHE A 55 -1.18 6.55 -0.30
N GLY A 56 -1.71 7.75 -0.52
CA GLY A 56 -2.85 8.02 -1.38
C GLY A 56 -3.05 9.51 -1.50
N HIS A 57 -2.83 10.05 -2.71
CA HIS A 57 -3.01 11.47 -2.98
C HIS A 57 -4.19 11.73 -3.89
#